data_AF-A0A432LLP3-F1
#
_entry.id   AF-A0A432LLP3-F1
#
_cell.length_a   1.000
_cell.length_b   1.000
_cell.length_c   1.000
_cell.angle_alpha   90.00
_cell.angle_beta   90.00
_cell.angle_gamma   90.00
#
_symmetry.space_group_name_H-M   'P 1'
#
loop_
_entity.id
_entity.type
_entity.pdbx_description
1 polymer ?
#
loop_
_entity_poly.entity_id
_entity_poly.type
_entity_poly.pdbx_seq_one_letter_code
_entity_poly.pdbx_strand_id
1 'polypeptide(L)'
;MAETDSYVCAARKKTVKGQEGGWKPLGKGLFRDDMVTALYLVDNYEFEVDMEESLSTPGLYRLVTPYKNYPTNPATLTTDTYMEVDATDPDHVFFRRYDTGMNWGNGNIIINSIAGDYYVSGRFDEAKEEGLCGVLKDGIITFPERTLLVKDETVAGENNYKIANANNKFRLKLPGTPDLDVVPTIKGKVDEGDKSYVNVNFTIGKDLEKIKIAMFEGEYEQNMAVGIVNGTIESSEMTASGDHLFPLDKDGLFTFVAVPYYKGNAMEAVYLTKELSFFHAGWKDIGTASYTDGFLADSEVGIGVDVVTTEVQVQESTEHPRLFRLIDPYGLNYPYSTVQNYDTSRPYYMEIDVTDPERVVIHKMEDGCGLVFNVGKMLLWSRADRYITEGLKTKQEVEEMNLYGKCNGKVITFPNGALCINFIDVRDVWYKANLKGSFKLVLPVDVTADISAVDNDNTSPIEFFTLEGMKVEKESLKPGIYIKKQGSKGSKVIIK
;
A
#
# COMPACT_ATOMS: atom_id res chain seq x y z
N MET A 1 8.73 -8.55 -21.41
CA MET A 1 9.33 -9.82 -20.96
C MET A 1 9.27 -9.78 -19.45
N ALA A 2 8.64 -10.76 -18.80
CA ALA A 2 8.64 -10.82 -17.34
C ALA A 2 10.10 -10.98 -16.90
N GLU A 3 10.69 -9.95 -16.32
CA GLU A 3 12.01 -10.06 -15.72
C GLU A 3 11.90 -11.04 -14.57
N THR A 4 12.55 -12.19 -14.73
CA THR A 4 12.67 -13.16 -13.64
C THR A 4 13.42 -12.50 -12.48
N ASP A 5 12.92 -12.59 -11.24
CA ASP A 5 13.62 -12.11 -10.02
C ASP A 5 14.89 -12.90 -9.67
N SER A 6 15.42 -13.66 -10.62
CA SER A 6 16.62 -14.48 -10.52
C SER A 6 17.75 -13.90 -11.35
N TYR A 7 18.94 -13.84 -10.76
CA TYR A 7 20.19 -13.47 -11.42
C TYR A 7 21.20 -14.61 -11.32
N VAL A 8 21.97 -14.86 -12.38
CA VAL A 8 23.03 -15.88 -12.38
C VAL A 8 24.39 -15.18 -12.44
N CYS A 9 25.10 -15.16 -11.31
CA CYS A 9 26.47 -14.62 -11.24
C CYS A 9 27.45 -15.44 -12.08
N ALA A 10 28.56 -14.82 -12.46
CA ALA A 10 29.67 -15.55 -13.05
C ALA A 10 30.26 -16.58 -12.05
N ALA A 11 30.74 -17.71 -12.57
CA ALA A 11 31.32 -18.77 -11.75
C ALA A 11 32.50 -18.25 -10.91
N ARG A 12 32.63 -18.76 -9.68
CA ARG A 12 33.68 -18.41 -8.70
C ARG A 12 35.06 -18.29 -9.36
N LYS A 13 35.47 -17.07 -9.70
CA LYS A 13 36.88 -16.69 -9.53
C LYS A 13 37.05 -16.46 -8.03
N LYS A 14 38.01 -17.19 -7.43
CA LYS A 14 38.36 -17.11 -6.00
C LYS A 14 38.15 -15.70 -5.47
N THR A 15 37.52 -15.59 -4.29
CA THR A 15 37.54 -14.38 -3.47
C THR A 15 38.93 -13.77 -3.58
N VAL A 16 39.05 -12.64 -4.28
CA VAL A 16 40.33 -11.94 -4.34
C VAL A 16 40.54 -11.50 -2.90
N LYS A 17 41.53 -12.12 -2.24
CA LYS A 17 42.00 -11.72 -0.92
C LYS A 17 42.11 -10.19 -0.96
N GLY A 18 41.44 -9.48 -0.04
CA GLY A 18 41.47 -8.03 0.03
C GLY A 18 42.88 -7.52 -0.20
N GLN A 19 43.05 -6.42 -0.94
CA GLN A 19 44.38 -5.88 -1.23
C GLN A 19 45.18 -5.80 0.07
N GLU A 20 46.37 -6.39 0.09
CA GLU A 20 47.28 -6.27 1.24
C GLU A 20 47.74 -4.81 1.31
N GLY A 21 47.25 -4.12 2.34
CA GLY A 21 47.52 -2.73 2.65
C GLY A 21 47.09 -2.46 4.09
N GLY A 22 47.72 -1.48 4.73
CA GLY A 22 47.26 -1.04 6.05
C GLY A 22 45.89 -0.37 5.95
N TRP A 23 45.08 -0.50 6.99
CA TRP A 23 43.76 0.11 7.09
C TRP A 23 43.78 1.12 8.23
N LYS A 24 43.11 2.26 8.04
CA LYS A 24 42.88 3.22 9.13
C LYS A 24 41.41 3.17 9.56
N PRO A 25 41.12 3.23 10.87
CA PRO A 25 39.77 3.49 11.36
C PRO A 25 39.23 4.79 10.76
N LEU A 26 38.05 4.70 10.14
CA LEU A 26 37.31 5.86 9.64
C LEU A 26 36.25 6.32 10.67
N GLY A 27 35.74 5.38 11.48
CA GLY A 27 34.76 5.64 12.53
C GLY A 27 33.47 4.84 12.31
N LYS A 28 32.38 5.29 12.93
CA LYS A 28 31.06 4.66 12.79
C LYS A 28 30.27 5.31 11.67
N GLY A 29 29.86 4.49 10.70
CA GLY A 29 28.87 4.84 9.68
C GLY A 29 27.49 4.28 10.06
N LEU A 30 26.50 4.55 9.22
CA LEU A 30 25.16 3.97 9.33
C LEU A 30 24.87 3.13 8.09
N PHE A 31 24.47 1.87 8.30
CA PHE A 31 24.15 0.93 7.24
C PHE A 31 22.66 0.58 7.29
N ARG A 32 21.98 0.75 6.16
CA ARG A 32 20.61 0.33 5.91
C ARG A 32 20.61 -0.75 4.84
N ASP A 33 20.26 -1.96 5.27
CA ASP A 33 20.10 -3.12 4.39
C ASP A 33 18.81 -2.97 3.56
N ASP A 34 18.88 -3.32 2.27
CA ASP A 34 17.71 -3.60 1.43
C ASP A 34 17.90 -4.89 0.61
N MET A 35 18.62 -5.86 1.19
CA MET A 35 18.98 -7.15 0.59
C MET A 35 18.43 -8.31 1.39
N VAL A 36 18.77 -8.40 2.68
CA VAL A 36 18.24 -9.43 3.58
C VAL A 36 16.76 -9.17 3.84
N THR A 37 16.37 -7.90 3.96
CA THR A 37 14.97 -7.48 4.12
C THR A 37 14.10 -7.95 2.95
N ALA A 38 14.64 -7.91 1.73
CA ALA A 38 13.98 -8.38 0.51
C ALA A 38 13.70 -9.90 0.52
N LEU A 39 14.49 -10.72 1.25
CA LEU A 39 14.26 -12.15 1.36
C LEU A 39 13.15 -12.53 2.34
N TYR A 40 13.00 -11.77 3.42
CA TYR A 40 12.22 -12.18 4.59
C TYR A 40 11.11 -11.20 4.98
N LEU A 41 10.85 -10.17 4.15
CA LEU A 41 9.78 -9.19 4.34
C LEU A 41 9.84 -8.52 5.72
N VAL A 42 11.05 -8.18 6.18
CA VAL A 42 11.28 -7.45 7.44
C VAL A 42 11.63 -5.98 7.15
N ASP A 43 11.39 -5.10 8.13
CA ASP A 43 11.68 -3.67 8.00
C ASP A 43 13.14 -3.36 7.61
N ASN A 44 13.35 -2.34 6.79
CA ASN A 44 14.68 -1.80 6.52
C ASN A 44 15.21 -1.05 7.75
N TYR A 45 16.05 -1.73 8.54
CA TYR A 45 16.71 -1.13 9.69
C TYR A 45 17.97 -0.37 9.27
N GLU A 46 18.16 0.82 9.83
CA GLU A 46 19.44 1.54 9.79
C GLU A 46 20.16 1.35 11.13
N PHE A 47 21.41 0.88 11.09
CA PHE A 47 22.19 0.56 12.28
C PHE A 47 23.66 0.93 12.11
N GLU A 48 24.36 1.12 13.22
CA GLU A 48 25.76 1.52 13.20
C GLU A 48 26.68 0.39 12.73
N VAL A 49 27.67 0.75 11.92
CA VAL A 49 28.73 -0.14 11.48
C VAL A 49 30.08 0.54 11.62
N ASP A 50 31.08 -0.20 12.12
CA ASP A 50 32.46 0.28 12.15
C ASP A 50 33.05 0.23 10.74
N MET A 51 33.70 1.31 10.32
CA MET A 51 34.27 1.46 8.98
C MET A 51 35.74 1.79 9.03
N GLU A 52 36.45 1.28 8.03
CA GLU A 52 37.86 1.55 7.78
C GLU A 52 38.06 1.96 6.33
N GLU A 53 39.09 2.77 6.08
CA GLU A 53 39.54 3.16 4.73
C GLU A 53 40.94 2.61 4.48
N SER A 54 41.19 2.16 3.25
CA SER A 54 42.51 1.73 2.82
C SER A 54 43.52 2.88 2.89
N LEU A 55 44.71 2.62 3.45
CA LEU A 55 45.80 3.60 3.47
C LEU A 55 46.46 3.79 2.09
N SER A 56 46.38 2.78 1.22
CA SER A 56 47.00 2.81 -0.11
C SER A 56 46.04 3.20 -1.23
N THR A 57 44.73 3.03 -1.00
CA THR A 57 43.70 3.19 -2.03
C THR A 57 42.56 4.06 -1.49
N PRO A 58 42.70 5.40 -1.50
CA PRO A 58 41.64 6.31 -1.03
C PRO A 58 40.30 6.04 -1.74
N GLY A 59 39.20 6.03 -0.99
CA GLY A 59 37.87 5.66 -1.51
C GLY A 59 37.57 4.16 -1.51
N LEU A 60 38.54 3.30 -1.17
CA LEU A 60 38.26 1.89 -0.86
C LEU A 60 37.95 1.74 0.64
N TYR A 61 36.70 1.40 0.94
CA TYR A 61 36.21 1.24 2.30
C TYR A 61 36.01 -0.25 2.64
N ARG A 62 36.05 -0.57 3.93
CA ARG A 62 35.49 -1.83 4.43
C ARG A 62 34.65 -1.61 5.67
N LEU A 63 33.55 -2.34 5.74
CA LEU A 63 32.67 -2.42 6.89
C LEU A 63 33.13 -3.61 7.74
N VAL A 64 33.34 -3.37 9.03
CA VAL A 64 33.78 -4.39 9.99
C VAL A 64 32.56 -5.07 10.59
N THR A 65 32.41 -6.35 10.26
CA THR A 65 31.33 -7.22 10.70
C THR A 65 29.96 -6.54 10.53
N PRO A 66 29.56 -6.21 9.27
CA PRO A 66 28.46 -5.28 8.98
C PRO A 66 27.18 -5.61 9.73
N TYR A 67 26.79 -6.89 9.75
CA TYR A 67 25.53 -7.32 10.35
C TYR A 67 25.59 -7.55 11.87
N LYS A 68 26.70 -7.24 12.55
CA LYS A 68 26.85 -7.42 14.00
C LYS A 68 25.74 -6.73 14.79
N ASN A 69 25.39 -5.51 14.41
CA ASN A 69 24.38 -4.69 15.08
C ASN A 69 23.01 -4.77 14.38
N TYR A 70 22.81 -5.71 13.46
CA TYR A 70 21.52 -5.90 12.81
C TYR A 70 20.48 -6.32 13.87
N PRO A 71 19.30 -5.67 13.98
CA PRO A 71 18.37 -5.84 15.10
C PRO A 71 17.89 -7.27 15.39
N THR A 72 17.88 -8.13 14.38
CA THR A 72 17.52 -9.55 14.51
C THR A 72 18.64 -10.49 14.04
N ASN A 73 19.90 -10.11 14.28
CA ASN A 73 21.05 -10.94 13.92
C ASN A 73 21.05 -12.28 14.70
N PRO A 74 20.93 -13.44 14.03
CA PRO A 74 20.95 -14.75 14.66
C PRO A 74 22.37 -15.26 14.88
N ALA A 75 23.37 -14.61 14.27
CA ALA A 75 24.73 -15.11 14.15
C ALA A 75 25.57 -14.75 15.38
N THR A 76 26.34 -15.72 15.87
CA THR A 76 27.42 -15.45 16.83
C THR A 76 28.72 -15.28 16.04
N LEU A 77 29.10 -14.04 15.78
CA LEU A 77 30.32 -13.71 15.02
C LEU A 77 31.50 -13.64 16.00
N THR A 78 32.37 -14.66 15.97
CA THR A 78 33.52 -14.81 16.89
C THR A 78 34.81 -14.20 16.35
N THR A 79 34.82 -13.80 15.08
CA THR A 79 35.94 -13.14 14.39
C THR A 79 35.40 -12.05 13.48
N ASP A 80 36.16 -10.96 13.33
CA ASP A 80 35.76 -9.90 12.43
C ASP A 80 35.76 -10.37 10.97
N THR A 81 34.69 -9.98 10.27
CA THR A 81 34.53 -10.17 8.83
C THR A 81 34.49 -8.81 8.15
N TYR A 82 34.82 -8.75 6.85
CA TYR A 82 34.97 -7.48 6.15
C TYR A 82 34.19 -7.51 4.85
N MET A 83 33.30 -6.53 4.69
CA MET A 83 32.65 -6.23 3.41
C MET A 83 33.35 -5.02 2.81
N GLU A 84 34.02 -5.21 1.67
CA GLU A 84 34.70 -4.13 0.96
C GLU A 84 33.73 -3.44 -0.01
N VAL A 85 33.74 -2.11 0.01
CA VAL A 85 32.99 -1.24 -0.89
C VAL A 85 34.00 -0.36 -1.61
N ASP A 86 34.10 -0.53 -2.92
CA ASP A 86 34.99 0.26 -3.76
C ASP A 86 34.23 1.49 -4.28
N ALA A 87 34.59 2.65 -3.74
CA ALA A 87 34.11 3.97 -4.16
C ALA A 87 35.29 4.86 -4.59
N THR A 88 36.34 4.25 -5.14
CA THR A 88 37.49 4.98 -5.71
C THR A 88 37.07 5.86 -6.89
N ASP A 89 36.03 5.42 -7.61
CA ASP A 89 35.26 6.18 -8.58
C ASP A 89 33.86 6.45 -7.95
N PRO A 90 33.60 7.67 -7.43
CA PRO A 90 32.38 7.95 -6.67
C PRO A 90 31.10 7.85 -7.51
N ASP A 91 31.19 7.90 -8.84
CA ASP A 91 30.02 7.72 -9.72
C ASP A 91 29.80 6.25 -10.11
N HIS A 92 30.73 5.36 -9.76
CA HIS A 92 30.70 3.94 -10.13
C HIS A 92 31.08 3.02 -8.97
N VAL A 93 30.34 3.13 -7.87
CA VAL A 93 30.57 2.35 -6.64
C VAL A 93 30.10 0.91 -6.81
N PHE A 94 30.84 -0.05 -6.26
CA PHE A 94 30.41 -1.44 -6.21
C PHE A 94 30.91 -2.14 -4.94
N PHE A 95 30.28 -3.27 -4.61
CA PHE A 95 30.82 -4.21 -3.63
C PHE A 95 30.71 -5.63 -4.15
N ARG A 96 31.57 -6.51 -3.65
CA ARG A 96 31.66 -7.89 -4.11
C ARG A 96 30.98 -8.82 -3.12
N ARG A 97 30.84 -10.07 -3.55
CA ARG A 97 30.26 -11.15 -2.75
C ARG A 97 30.76 -11.10 -1.31
N TYR A 98 29.81 -10.94 -0.39
CA TYR A 98 30.05 -10.93 1.04
C TYR A 98 29.19 -12.00 1.71
N ASP A 99 29.81 -12.73 2.64
CA ASP A 99 29.17 -13.75 3.46
C ASP A 99 28.72 -13.09 4.76
N THR A 100 27.40 -13.01 4.98
CA THR A 100 26.87 -12.29 6.13
C THR A 100 27.05 -13.05 7.45
N GLY A 101 27.23 -14.37 7.38
CA GLY A 101 27.18 -15.28 8.53
C GLY A 101 25.78 -15.44 9.15
N MET A 102 24.76 -14.74 8.65
CA MET A 102 23.38 -14.85 9.15
C MET A 102 22.69 -16.08 8.57
N ASN A 103 21.90 -16.76 9.42
CA ASN A 103 21.09 -17.91 9.04
C ASN A 103 19.76 -17.88 9.82
N TRP A 104 18.64 -17.76 9.10
CA TRP A 104 17.28 -17.76 9.66
C TRP A 104 16.52 -19.07 9.43
N GLY A 105 17.25 -20.19 9.36
CA GLY A 105 16.69 -21.53 9.18
C GLY A 105 16.77 -22.06 7.74
N ASN A 106 17.12 -21.19 6.79
CA ASN A 106 17.25 -21.50 5.36
C ASN A 106 18.71 -21.54 4.89
N GLY A 107 19.66 -21.63 5.81
CA GLY A 107 21.08 -21.63 5.49
C GLY A 107 21.70 -20.23 5.46
N ASN A 108 22.98 -20.19 5.10
CA ASN A 108 23.78 -18.96 5.19
C ASN A 108 23.40 -17.93 4.12
N ILE A 109 23.23 -16.67 4.54
CA ILE A 109 22.85 -15.57 3.65
C ILE A 109 24.10 -14.92 3.04
N ILE A 110 24.10 -14.80 1.70
CA ILE A 110 25.18 -14.21 0.91
C ILE A 110 24.61 -13.04 0.10
N ILE A 111 25.35 -11.93 0.08
CA ILE A 111 25.00 -10.72 -0.67
C ILE A 111 26.05 -10.39 -1.72
N ASN A 112 25.66 -9.68 -2.78
CA ASN A 112 26.56 -9.14 -3.82
C ASN A 112 25.92 -7.91 -4.49
N SER A 113 26.69 -7.10 -5.21
CA SER A 113 26.12 -6.15 -6.18
C SER A 113 26.25 -6.72 -7.60
N ILE A 114 25.33 -6.38 -8.51
CA ILE A 114 25.45 -6.78 -9.92
C ILE A 114 26.74 -6.19 -10.52
N ALA A 115 27.03 -4.91 -10.25
CA ALA A 115 28.28 -4.26 -10.66
C ALA A 115 29.53 -5.01 -10.15
N GLY A 116 29.49 -5.56 -8.94
CA GLY A 116 30.55 -6.40 -8.39
C GLY A 116 30.75 -7.73 -9.12
N ASP A 117 29.67 -8.34 -9.61
CA ASP A 117 29.74 -9.54 -10.47
C ASP A 117 30.33 -9.23 -11.85
N TYR A 118 29.91 -8.12 -12.46
CA TYR A 118 30.47 -7.61 -13.72
C TYR A 118 31.97 -7.31 -13.56
N TYR A 119 32.36 -6.68 -12.45
CA TYR A 119 33.76 -6.41 -12.15
C TYR A 119 34.61 -7.69 -12.10
N VAL A 120 34.16 -8.72 -11.37
CA VAL A 120 34.86 -10.02 -11.26
C VAL A 120 34.95 -10.74 -12.62
N SER A 121 33.96 -10.49 -13.48
CA SER A 121 33.89 -11.06 -14.83
C SER A 121 34.75 -10.32 -15.86
N GLY A 122 35.35 -9.17 -15.48
CA GLY A 122 36.10 -8.32 -16.41
C GLY A 122 35.20 -7.50 -17.35
N ARG A 123 33.95 -7.28 -16.95
CA ARG A 123 32.89 -6.59 -17.71
C ARG A 123 32.47 -5.28 -17.02
N PHE A 124 33.34 -4.67 -16.22
CA PHE A 124 32.95 -3.51 -15.40
C PHE A 124 32.52 -2.30 -16.24
N ASP A 125 33.13 -2.08 -17.41
CA ASP A 125 32.74 -1.01 -18.31
C ASP A 125 31.27 -1.16 -18.77
N GLU A 126 30.82 -2.40 -19.02
CA GLU A 126 29.41 -2.69 -19.31
C GLU A 126 28.50 -2.34 -18.13
N ALA A 127 28.94 -2.57 -16.89
CA ALA A 127 28.16 -2.20 -15.70
C ALA A 127 27.96 -0.69 -15.57
N LYS A 128 28.97 0.10 -16.00
CA LYS A 128 28.87 1.56 -16.06
C LYS A 128 27.89 2.00 -17.14
N GLU A 129 28.00 1.43 -18.33
CA GLU A 129 27.11 1.73 -19.46
C GLU A 129 25.65 1.36 -19.19
N GLU A 130 25.42 0.26 -18.46
CA GLU A 130 24.09 -0.22 -18.06
C GLU A 130 23.53 0.49 -16.80
N GLY A 131 24.30 1.37 -16.16
CA GLY A 131 23.85 2.11 -14.98
C GLY A 131 23.67 1.23 -13.73
N LEU A 132 24.44 0.16 -13.60
CA LEU A 132 24.32 -0.83 -12.53
C LEU A 132 25.12 -0.50 -11.27
N CYS A 133 25.99 0.52 -11.35
CA CYS A 133 26.85 0.92 -10.25
C CYS A 133 26.09 1.80 -9.24
N GLY A 134 26.52 1.74 -7.98
CA GLY A 134 26.13 2.70 -6.97
C GLY A 134 26.84 4.04 -7.14
N VAL A 135 26.46 5.01 -6.32
CA VAL A 135 27.08 6.33 -6.26
C VAL A 135 27.42 6.70 -4.82
N LEU A 136 28.53 7.41 -4.63
CA LEU A 136 28.91 8.09 -3.39
C LEU A 136 28.70 9.59 -3.58
N LYS A 137 27.64 10.13 -2.97
CA LYS A 137 27.30 11.56 -3.01
C LYS A 137 27.02 12.06 -1.61
N ASP A 138 27.60 13.21 -1.25
CA ASP A 138 27.41 13.86 0.06
C ASP A 138 27.67 12.93 1.26
N GLY A 139 28.64 12.02 1.13
CA GLY A 139 29.00 11.05 2.18
C GLY A 139 28.02 9.86 2.31
N ILE A 140 27.14 9.67 1.33
CA ILE A 140 26.14 8.60 1.30
C ILE A 140 26.39 7.74 0.06
N ILE A 141 26.52 6.43 0.27
CA ILE A 141 26.53 5.43 -0.79
C ILE A 141 25.12 4.87 -0.97
N THR A 142 24.62 4.92 -2.21
CA THR A 142 23.34 4.34 -2.63
C THR A 142 23.53 3.49 -3.87
N PHE A 143 22.65 2.52 -4.09
CA PHE A 143 22.62 1.72 -5.32
C PHE A 143 21.26 1.91 -6.02
N PRO A 144 21.22 1.87 -7.37
CA PRO A 144 19.97 1.90 -8.09
C PRO A 144 19.05 0.74 -7.68
N GLU A 145 17.75 0.96 -7.80
CA GLU A 145 16.74 -0.07 -7.55
C GLU A 145 17.08 -1.36 -8.31
N ARG A 146 16.88 -2.52 -7.67
CA ARG A 146 17.07 -3.85 -8.30
C ARG A 146 18.49 -4.15 -8.82
N THR A 147 19.53 -3.48 -8.31
CA THR A 147 20.94 -3.74 -8.69
C THR A 147 21.76 -4.53 -7.66
N LEU A 148 21.13 -4.95 -6.56
CA LEU A 148 21.75 -5.77 -5.53
C LEU A 148 21.27 -7.21 -5.60
N LEU A 149 22.02 -8.12 -4.99
CA LEU A 149 21.80 -9.56 -5.07
C LEU A 149 21.86 -10.18 -3.68
N VAL A 150 20.98 -11.15 -3.44
CA VAL A 150 20.90 -11.87 -2.17
C VAL A 150 20.56 -13.34 -2.42
N LYS A 151 21.08 -14.25 -1.60
CA LYS A 151 20.64 -15.65 -1.58
C LYS A 151 20.84 -16.30 -0.21
N ASP A 152 20.03 -17.32 0.05
CA ASP A 152 20.22 -18.35 1.08
C ASP A 152 20.34 -19.74 0.40
N GLU A 153 20.23 -20.84 1.15
CA GLU A 153 20.31 -22.20 0.59
C GLU A 153 19.02 -22.65 -0.13
N THR A 154 17.93 -21.88 -0.07
CA THR A 154 16.70 -22.17 -0.82
C THR A 154 16.80 -21.78 -2.29
N VAL A 155 17.73 -20.88 -2.64
CA VAL A 155 17.99 -20.49 -4.02
C VAL A 155 18.80 -21.60 -4.71
N ALA A 156 18.11 -22.39 -5.54
CA ALA A 156 18.72 -23.52 -6.23
C ALA A 156 19.82 -23.06 -7.21
N GLY A 157 21.02 -23.60 -7.07
CA GLY A 157 22.18 -23.34 -7.94
C GLY A 157 23.25 -22.47 -7.29
N GLU A 158 24.53 -22.88 -7.37
CA GLU A 158 25.63 -22.20 -6.66
C GLU A 158 25.80 -20.73 -7.08
N ASN A 159 25.48 -20.40 -8.33
CA ASN A 159 25.64 -19.04 -8.86
C ASN A 159 24.33 -18.26 -8.94
N ASN A 160 23.21 -18.84 -8.51
CA ASN A 160 21.91 -18.22 -8.61
C ASN A 160 21.67 -17.33 -7.39
N TYR A 161 21.13 -16.14 -7.63
CA TYR A 161 20.75 -15.14 -6.63
C TYR A 161 19.35 -14.64 -6.92
N LYS A 162 18.68 -14.12 -5.90
CA LYS A 162 17.53 -13.24 -6.08
C LYS A 162 18.00 -11.81 -6.24
N ILE A 163 17.29 -11.05 -7.06
CA ILE A 163 17.47 -9.60 -7.17
C ILE A 163 16.92 -8.93 -5.89
N ALA A 164 17.65 -7.95 -5.38
CA ALA A 164 17.41 -7.23 -4.14
C ALA A 164 17.46 -5.72 -4.37
N ASN A 165 17.26 -4.91 -3.31
CA ASN A 165 17.07 -3.46 -3.35
C ASN A 165 15.81 -3.05 -4.12
N ALA A 166 14.73 -3.82 -3.98
CA ALA A 166 13.45 -3.56 -4.64
C ALA A 166 12.67 -2.41 -3.99
N ASN A 167 13.02 -2.00 -2.75
CA ASN A 167 12.41 -0.84 -2.10
C ASN A 167 13.20 0.45 -2.38
N ASN A 168 14.34 0.34 -3.06
CA ASN A 168 15.30 1.42 -3.29
C ASN A 168 15.72 2.09 -1.95
N LYS A 169 15.92 1.28 -0.90
CA LYS A 169 16.24 1.76 0.46
C LYS A 169 17.68 1.47 0.88
N PHE A 170 18.48 0.75 0.08
CA PHE A 170 19.89 0.52 0.45
C PHE A 170 20.60 1.85 0.67
N ARG A 171 21.28 1.98 1.81
CA ARG A 171 22.05 3.18 2.12
C ARG A 171 23.21 2.86 3.03
N LEU A 172 24.36 3.47 2.74
CA LEU A 172 25.52 3.46 3.62
C LEU A 172 26.02 4.90 3.82
N LYS A 173 25.79 5.46 5.01
CA LYS A 173 26.32 6.78 5.40
C LYS A 173 27.73 6.59 5.95
N LEU A 174 28.72 7.25 5.34
CA LEU A 174 30.09 7.26 5.84
C LEU A 174 30.18 7.97 7.21
N PRO A 175 31.21 7.71 8.02
CA PRO A 175 31.42 8.41 9.28
C PRO A 175 31.51 9.93 9.09
N GLY A 176 30.76 10.67 9.91
CA GLY A 176 30.72 12.14 9.85
C GLY A 176 29.77 12.73 8.79
N THR A 177 29.04 11.91 8.04
CA THR A 177 27.98 12.36 7.14
C THR A 177 26.88 13.09 7.92
N PRO A 178 26.50 14.32 7.53
CA PRO A 178 25.46 15.07 8.21
C PRO A 178 24.10 14.36 8.09
N ASP A 179 23.31 14.46 9.15
CA ASP A 179 21.94 13.98 9.20
C ASP A 179 21.00 15.02 8.58
N LEU A 180 20.77 14.85 7.28
CA LEU A 180 19.95 15.73 6.44
C LEU A 180 18.60 15.11 6.07
N ASP A 181 18.21 14.03 6.74
CA ASP A 181 16.99 13.30 6.39
C ASP A 181 15.73 14.10 6.77
N VAL A 182 14.71 14.06 5.92
CA VAL A 182 13.37 14.56 6.24
C VAL A 182 12.37 13.45 5.96
N VAL A 183 11.51 13.16 6.93
CA VAL A 183 10.48 12.12 6.80
C VAL A 183 9.12 12.71 7.16
N PRO A 184 8.26 13.01 6.16
CA PRO A 184 6.86 13.33 6.39
C PRO A 184 6.05 12.07 6.73
N THR A 185 5.17 12.15 7.72
CA THR A 185 4.26 11.08 8.13
C THR A 185 2.88 11.66 8.41
N ILE A 186 1.88 11.25 7.64
CA ILE A 186 0.48 11.66 7.87
C ILE A 186 -0.02 10.95 9.14
N LYS A 187 -0.50 11.73 10.11
CA LYS A 187 -1.08 11.25 11.37
C LYS A 187 -2.61 11.12 11.32
N GLY A 188 -3.22 11.70 10.29
CA GLY A 188 -4.66 11.65 10.05
C GLY A 188 -5.31 13.03 10.07
N LYS A 189 -6.64 13.04 10.07
CA LYS A 189 -7.44 14.27 10.13
C LYS A 189 -7.61 14.75 11.57
N VAL A 190 -7.57 16.08 11.76
CA VAL A 190 -7.86 16.78 13.00
C VAL A 190 -8.92 17.85 12.71
N ASP A 191 -9.93 17.95 13.58
CA ASP A 191 -10.96 19.00 13.49
C ASP A 191 -10.76 20.05 14.58
N GLU A 192 -10.76 21.33 14.20
CA GLU A 192 -10.72 22.48 15.10
C GLU A 192 -11.92 23.40 14.82
N GLY A 193 -13.00 23.21 15.58
CA GLY A 193 -14.26 23.88 15.34
C GLY A 193 -14.90 23.40 14.03
N ASP A 194 -15.24 24.34 13.13
CA ASP A 194 -15.86 24.03 11.83
C ASP A 194 -14.82 23.80 10.71
N LYS A 195 -13.53 23.73 11.06
CA LYS A 195 -12.43 23.53 10.10
C LYS A 195 -11.78 22.16 10.31
N SER A 196 -11.43 21.54 9.20
CA SER A 196 -10.70 20.28 9.18
C SER A 196 -9.27 20.51 8.68
N TYR A 197 -8.36 19.69 9.19
CA TYR A 197 -6.95 19.72 8.87
C TYR A 197 -6.43 18.30 8.70
N VAL A 198 -5.38 18.13 7.92
CA VAL A 198 -4.55 16.93 7.94
C VAL A 198 -3.30 17.21 8.76
N ASN A 199 -3.06 16.41 9.79
CA ASN A 199 -1.85 16.48 10.60
C ASN A 199 -0.74 15.68 9.93
N VAL A 200 0.36 16.35 9.61
CA VAL A 200 1.59 15.73 9.10
C VAL A 200 2.72 15.99 10.07
N ASN A 201 3.29 14.91 10.59
CA ASN A 201 4.52 14.95 11.36
C ASN A 201 5.72 14.98 10.41
N PHE A 202 6.64 15.92 10.61
CA PHE A 202 7.94 15.93 9.93
C PHE A 202 9.02 15.55 10.93
N THR A 203 9.72 14.44 10.68
CA THR A 203 10.99 14.16 11.34
C THR A 203 12.10 14.86 10.55
N ILE A 204 12.85 15.73 11.21
CA ILE A 204 13.90 16.56 10.62
C ILE A 204 15.25 16.14 11.18
N GLY A 205 16.19 15.83 10.29
CA GLY A 205 17.56 15.49 10.61
C GLY A 205 18.26 16.63 11.37
N LYS A 206 19.06 16.28 12.37
CA LYS A 206 19.61 17.23 13.36
C LYS A 206 20.55 18.29 12.76
N ASP A 207 21.10 18.03 11.57
CA ASP A 207 22.08 18.92 10.93
C ASP A 207 21.42 19.89 9.93
N LEU A 208 20.10 19.80 9.71
CA LEU A 208 19.34 20.78 8.93
C LEU A 208 19.09 22.06 9.73
N GLU A 209 19.17 23.20 9.05
CA GLU A 209 18.84 24.49 9.64
C GLU A 209 17.32 24.65 9.78
N LYS A 210 16.59 24.18 8.77
CA LYS A 210 15.14 24.24 8.65
C LYS A 210 14.64 23.43 7.47
N ILE A 211 13.32 23.25 7.42
CA ILE A 211 12.57 22.88 6.21
C ILE A 211 11.52 23.96 5.93
N LYS A 212 11.18 24.14 4.66
CA LYS A 212 9.96 24.86 4.24
C LYS A 212 8.95 23.87 3.69
N ILE A 213 7.70 23.96 4.13
CA ILE A 213 6.66 22.99 3.80
C ILE A 213 5.43 23.63 3.18
N ALA A 214 4.78 22.92 2.26
CA ALA A 214 3.49 23.29 1.67
C ALA A 214 2.72 22.03 1.25
N MET A 215 1.40 22.18 1.13
CA MET A 215 0.50 21.13 0.63
C MET A 215 -0.12 21.57 -0.69
N PHE A 216 -0.23 20.63 -1.63
CA PHE A 216 -0.79 20.83 -2.97
C PHE A 216 -1.82 19.75 -3.25
N GLU A 217 -2.83 20.08 -4.06
CA GLU A 217 -3.70 19.07 -4.67
C GLU A 217 -3.01 18.47 -5.90
N GLY A 218 -3.12 17.15 -6.07
CA GLY A 218 -2.52 16.40 -7.17
C GLY A 218 -1.14 15.79 -6.86
N GLU A 219 -0.51 15.30 -7.93
CA GLU A 219 0.83 14.69 -7.92
C GLU A 219 1.94 15.73 -7.72
N TYR A 220 3.13 15.27 -7.32
CA TYR A 220 4.30 16.14 -7.18
C TYR A 220 4.75 16.68 -8.54
N GLU A 221 4.97 17.99 -8.60
CA GLU A 221 5.62 18.66 -9.73
C GLU A 221 6.82 19.49 -9.24
N GLN A 222 7.91 19.51 -10.04
CA GLN A 222 9.15 20.20 -9.66
C GLN A 222 8.96 21.72 -9.41
N ASN A 223 7.97 22.33 -10.07
CA ASN A 223 7.60 23.74 -9.87
C ASN A 223 7.13 24.04 -8.44
N MET A 224 6.59 23.05 -7.71
CA MET A 224 6.15 23.19 -6.33
C MET A 224 7.35 23.52 -5.42
N ALA A 225 8.40 22.71 -5.51
CA ALA A 225 9.65 22.95 -4.78
C ALA A 225 10.33 24.26 -5.21
N VAL A 226 10.40 24.53 -6.52
CA VAL A 226 10.99 25.78 -7.05
C VAL A 226 10.23 27.00 -6.52
N GLY A 227 8.90 26.93 -6.47
CA GLY A 227 8.06 28.01 -5.96
C GLY A 227 8.21 28.26 -4.47
N ILE A 228 8.42 27.21 -3.67
CA ILE A 228 8.75 27.33 -2.24
C ILE A 228 10.12 28.00 -2.06
N VAL A 229 11.12 27.62 -2.86
CA VAL A 229 12.48 28.16 -2.79
C VAL A 229 12.51 29.63 -3.18
N ASN A 230 11.87 30.00 -4.30
CA ASN A 230 11.89 31.38 -4.82
C ASN A 230 10.86 32.31 -4.16
N GLY A 231 9.98 31.78 -3.30
CA GLY A 231 8.98 32.53 -2.54
C GLY A 231 7.71 32.89 -3.31
N THR A 232 7.46 32.28 -4.48
CA THR A 232 6.21 32.45 -5.23
C THR A 232 5.06 31.59 -4.68
N ILE A 233 5.38 30.53 -3.92
CA ILE A 233 4.42 29.72 -3.17
C ILE A 233 4.57 30.02 -1.68
N GLU A 234 3.44 30.33 -1.03
CA GLU A 234 3.37 30.44 0.43
C GLU A 234 3.73 29.10 1.08
N SER A 235 4.60 29.14 2.08
CA SER A 235 5.08 27.95 2.78
C SER A 235 5.30 28.25 4.25
N SER A 236 5.13 27.23 5.08
CA SER A 236 5.44 27.27 6.50
C SER A 236 6.90 26.87 6.72
N GLU A 237 7.54 27.39 7.75
CA GLU A 237 8.92 27.04 8.12
C GLU A 237 8.93 26.22 9.41
N MET A 238 9.76 25.17 9.45
CA MET A 238 10.01 24.37 10.65
C MET A 238 11.50 24.20 10.87
N THR A 239 11.97 24.39 12.11
CA THR A 239 13.38 24.26 12.50
C THR A 239 13.64 23.05 13.40
N ALA A 240 12.60 22.27 13.71
CA ALA A 240 12.69 21.07 14.53
C ALA A 240 11.56 20.11 14.16
N SER A 241 11.76 18.82 14.43
CA SER A 241 10.75 17.80 14.21
C SER A 241 9.45 18.12 14.95
N GLY A 242 8.32 17.82 14.33
CA GLY A 242 7.01 18.09 14.93
C GLY A 242 5.85 17.97 13.95
N ASP A 243 4.67 18.29 14.44
CA ASP A 243 3.42 18.25 13.69
C ASP A 243 3.15 19.59 12.99
N HIS A 244 2.60 19.53 11.79
CA HIS A 244 2.03 20.67 11.09
C HIS A 244 0.62 20.33 10.59
N LEU A 245 -0.31 21.26 10.78
CA LEU A 245 -1.69 21.13 10.34
C LEU A 245 -1.88 21.85 9.00
N PHE A 246 -2.16 21.09 7.95
CA PHE A 246 -2.54 21.65 6.66
C PHE A 246 -4.08 21.71 6.56
N PRO A 247 -4.67 22.86 6.16
CA PRO A 247 -6.11 22.95 5.97
C PRO A 247 -6.62 21.93 4.96
N LEU A 248 -7.74 21.28 5.25
CA LEU A 248 -8.34 20.28 4.39
C LEU A 248 -9.86 20.52 4.33
N ASP A 249 -10.41 20.68 3.12
CA ASP A 249 -11.83 20.97 2.88
C ASP A 249 -12.54 19.94 2.00
N LYS A 250 -11.78 19.03 1.38
CA LYS A 250 -12.30 17.94 0.53
C LYS A 250 -11.38 16.72 0.55
N ASP A 251 -11.94 15.61 0.08
CA ASP A 251 -11.17 14.42 -0.29
C ASP A 251 -10.46 14.64 -1.62
N GLY A 252 -9.37 13.92 -1.85
CA GLY A 252 -8.61 13.99 -3.10
C GLY A 252 -7.18 13.51 -2.96
N LEU A 253 -6.43 13.58 -4.06
CA LEU A 253 -4.99 13.34 -4.08
C LEU A 253 -4.27 14.62 -3.63
N PHE A 254 -3.36 14.51 -2.67
CA PHE A 254 -2.58 15.63 -2.17
C PHE A 254 -1.09 15.30 -2.09
N THR A 255 -0.24 16.28 -2.34
CA THR A 255 1.21 16.20 -2.18
C THR A 255 1.68 17.14 -1.07
N PHE A 256 2.40 16.60 -0.09
CA PHE A 256 3.09 17.36 0.94
C PHE A 256 4.55 17.51 0.55
N VAL A 257 5.02 18.74 0.33
CA VAL A 257 6.40 19.03 -0.08
C VAL A 257 7.15 19.65 1.09
N ALA A 258 8.36 19.16 1.36
CA ALA A 258 9.33 19.72 2.28
C ALA A 258 10.64 20.03 1.57
N VAL A 259 11.07 21.29 1.59
CA VAL A 259 12.36 21.74 1.06
C VAL A 259 13.34 21.93 2.23
N PRO A 260 14.34 21.04 2.39
CA PRO A 260 15.34 21.17 3.45
C PRO A 260 16.36 22.25 3.13
N TYR A 261 16.91 22.89 4.16
CA TYR A 261 18.01 23.85 4.04
C TYR A 261 19.21 23.43 4.88
N TYR A 262 20.38 23.40 4.23
CA TYR A 262 21.65 23.08 4.86
C TYR A 262 22.72 24.05 4.38
N LYS A 263 23.44 24.66 5.34
CA LYS A 263 24.46 25.70 5.08
C LYS A 263 23.92 26.84 4.21
N GLY A 264 22.69 27.27 4.48
CA GLY A 264 22.00 28.31 3.72
C GLY A 264 21.52 27.94 2.31
N ASN A 265 21.77 26.71 1.82
CA ASN A 265 21.34 26.27 0.50
C ASN A 265 20.08 25.40 0.60
N ALA A 266 19.15 25.59 -0.33
CA ALA A 266 18.03 24.67 -0.52
C ALA A 266 18.56 23.33 -1.06
N MET A 267 18.14 22.25 -0.44
CA MET A 267 18.43 20.88 -0.84
C MET A 267 17.31 20.34 -1.75
N GLU A 268 17.49 19.13 -2.27
CA GLU A 268 16.44 18.41 -2.98
C GLU A 268 15.19 18.25 -2.09
N ALA A 269 14.02 18.48 -2.68
CA ALA A 269 12.77 18.41 -1.93
C ALA A 269 12.41 16.96 -1.61
N VAL A 270 11.91 16.75 -0.38
CA VAL A 270 11.25 15.51 0.02
C VAL A 270 9.75 15.71 -0.14
N TYR A 271 9.04 14.74 -0.69
CA TYR A 271 7.59 14.82 -0.82
C TYR A 271 6.90 13.51 -0.44
N LEU A 272 5.62 13.64 -0.08
CA LEU A 272 4.70 12.53 0.16
C LEU A 272 3.39 12.83 -0.58
N THR A 273 3.09 12.03 -1.60
CA THR A 273 1.78 12.07 -2.27
C THR A 273 0.86 11.03 -1.66
N LYS A 274 -0.40 11.41 -1.41
CA LYS A 274 -1.38 10.58 -0.72
C LYS A 274 -2.80 10.90 -1.18
N GLU A 275 -3.59 9.87 -1.44
CA GLU A 275 -5.04 10.01 -1.56
C GLU A 275 -5.65 10.12 -0.14
N LEU A 276 -6.27 11.27 0.16
CA LEU A 276 -6.96 11.53 1.41
C LEU A 276 -8.46 11.39 1.18
N SER A 277 -9.09 10.48 1.93
CA SER A 277 -10.53 10.25 1.88
C SER A 277 -11.12 10.28 3.29
N PHE A 278 -11.12 11.46 3.92
CA PHE A 278 -11.61 11.64 5.29
C PHE A 278 -13.05 12.13 5.38
N PHE A 279 -13.58 12.78 4.36
CA PHE A 279 -14.94 13.30 4.33
C PHE A 279 -15.95 12.25 3.85
N HIS A 280 -15.50 11.27 3.08
CA HIS A 280 -16.31 10.15 2.58
C HIS A 280 -17.64 10.62 1.95
N ALA A 281 -17.60 11.75 1.23
CA ALA A 281 -18.81 12.33 0.66
C ALA A 281 -19.58 11.29 -0.18
N GLY A 282 -20.88 11.17 0.05
CA GLY A 282 -21.72 10.15 -0.59
C GLY A 282 -21.83 8.81 0.18
N TRP A 283 -21.19 8.69 1.35
CA TRP A 283 -21.21 7.46 2.16
C TRP A 283 -21.53 7.76 3.63
N LYS A 284 -22.32 6.89 4.24
CA LYS A 284 -22.74 6.95 5.63
C LYS A 284 -22.15 5.78 6.40
N ASP A 285 -21.46 6.06 7.50
CA ASP A 285 -21.03 5.02 8.46
C ASP A 285 -22.24 4.31 9.08
N ILE A 286 -22.25 2.99 9.00
CA ILE A 286 -23.30 2.14 9.57
C ILE A 286 -22.78 1.22 10.69
N GLY A 287 -21.50 1.34 11.04
CA GLY A 287 -20.81 0.59 12.09
C GLY A 287 -19.95 -0.56 11.58
N THR A 288 -19.56 -1.42 12.52
CA THR A 288 -18.64 -2.54 12.27
C THR A 288 -19.40 -3.81 11.87
N ALA A 289 -18.88 -4.53 10.87
CA ALA A 289 -19.33 -5.86 10.48
C ALA A 289 -18.31 -6.93 10.82
N SER A 290 -18.79 -8.15 11.05
CA SER A 290 -17.95 -9.36 11.12
C SER A 290 -17.77 -9.92 9.71
N TYR A 291 -16.53 -9.92 9.22
CA TYR A 291 -16.13 -10.34 7.88
C TYR A 291 -15.26 -11.61 7.92
N THR A 292 -15.76 -12.70 7.36
CA THR A 292 -15.03 -13.96 7.13
C THR A 292 -14.51 -14.01 5.70
N ASP A 293 -13.18 -14.10 5.55
CA ASP A 293 -12.53 -14.13 4.23
C ASP A 293 -12.85 -15.42 3.46
N GLY A 294 -13.34 -15.27 2.24
CA GLY A 294 -13.54 -16.35 1.28
C GLY A 294 -12.66 -16.24 0.04
N PHE A 295 -11.77 -15.26 -0.05
CA PHE A 295 -10.91 -15.03 -1.21
C PHE A 295 -9.54 -15.69 -1.08
N LEU A 296 -8.79 -15.46 0.01
CA LEU A 296 -7.38 -15.84 0.06
C LEU A 296 -7.22 -17.32 0.40
N ALA A 297 -7.66 -17.71 1.60
CA ALA A 297 -7.52 -19.07 2.13
C ALA A 297 -8.37 -20.13 1.40
N ASP A 298 -9.44 -19.69 0.75
CA ASP A 298 -10.44 -20.55 0.09
C ASP A 298 -10.40 -20.41 -1.45
N SER A 299 -9.20 -20.31 -2.03
CA SER A 299 -8.96 -20.21 -3.48
C SER A 299 -8.23 -21.40 -4.10
N GLU A 300 -8.33 -21.53 -5.42
CA GLU A 300 -7.64 -22.58 -6.21
C GLU A 300 -6.11 -22.51 -6.14
N VAL A 301 -5.53 -21.35 -5.80
CA VAL A 301 -4.07 -21.12 -5.84
C VAL A 301 -3.36 -21.53 -4.55
N GLY A 302 -4.10 -21.76 -3.45
CA GLY A 302 -3.53 -22.25 -2.20
C GLY A 302 -2.45 -21.33 -1.63
N ILE A 303 -2.85 -20.17 -1.09
CA ILE A 303 -1.95 -19.10 -0.66
C ILE A 303 -1.19 -19.43 0.66
N GLY A 304 -1.56 -20.51 1.36
CA GLY A 304 -0.91 -20.91 2.61
C GLY A 304 -1.36 -20.10 3.83
N VAL A 305 -2.56 -19.52 3.78
CA VAL A 305 -3.22 -18.81 4.88
C VAL A 305 -4.51 -19.53 5.27
N ASP A 306 -4.93 -19.35 6.52
CA ASP A 306 -6.17 -19.93 7.04
C ASP A 306 -7.36 -18.98 6.84
N VAL A 307 -8.57 -19.55 6.81
CA VAL A 307 -9.81 -18.76 6.80
C VAL A 307 -9.93 -18.05 8.15
N VAL A 308 -10.04 -16.72 8.10
CA VAL A 308 -10.12 -15.87 9.29
C VAL A 308 -11.38 -15.01 9.26
N THR A 309 -11.82 -14.61 10.45
CA THR A 309 -12.90 -13.63 10.63
C THR A 309 -12.34 -12.40 11.33
N THR A 310 -12.66 -11.23 10.81
CA THR A 310 -12.17 -9.93 11.27
C THR A 310 -13.32 -8.94 11.38
N GLU A 311 -13.11 -7.90 12.19
CA GLU A 311 -14.04 -6.79 12.30
C GLU A 311 -13.63 -5.69 11.32
N VAL A 312 -14.57 -5.26 10.48
CA VAL A 312 -14.34 -4.27 9.42
C VAL A 312 -15.36 -3.14 9.51
N GLN A 313 -14.93 -1.89 9.30
CA GLN A 313 -15.87 -0.78 9.21
C GLN A 313 -16.68 -0.87 7.92
N VAL A 314 -17.98 -0.58 8.00
CA VAL A 314 -18.87 -0.61 6.84
C VAL A 314 -19.57 0.72 6.68
N GLN A 315 -19.67 1.15 5.43
CA GLN A 315 -20.46 2.31 5.03
C GLN A 315 -21.53 1.89 4.03
N GLU A 316 -22.64 2.63 4.02
CA GLU A 316 -23.70 2.54 3.02
C GLU A 316 -23.69 3.78 2.14
N SER A 317 -23.88 3.62 0.83
CA SER A 317 -24.01 4.75 -0.08
C SER A 317 -25.24 5.59 0.26
N THR A 318 -25.10 6.91 0.28
CA THR A 318 -26.23 7.83 0.45
C THR A 318 -27.03 8.03 -0.83
N GLU A 319 -26.50 7.59 -1.98
CA GLU A 319 -27.14 7.72 -3.30
C GLU A 319 -27.73 6.40 -3.80
N HIS A 320 -27.11 5.27 -3.44
CA HIS A 320 -27.53 3.93 -3.83
C HIS A 320 -27.87 3.09 -2.59
N PRO A 321 -29.13 3.11 -2.11
CA PRO A 321 -29.54 2.32 -0.95
C PRO A 321 -29.14 0.85 -1.09
N ARG A 322 -28.58 0.26 -0.02
CA ARG A 322 -28.07 -1.13 0.03
C ARG A 322 -26.85 -1.43 -0.84
N LEU A 323 -26.19 -0.41 -1.37
CA LEU A 323 -24.80 -0.52 -1.78
C LEU A 323 -23.92 -0.26 -0.56
N PHE A 324 -23.21 -1.29 -0.11
CA PHE A 324 -22.30 -1.21 1.02
C PHE A 324 -20.85 -1.24 0.56
N ARG A 325 -19.96 -0.63 1.34
CA ARG A 325 -18.52 -0.85 1.19
C ARG A 325 -17.86 -1.18 2.51
N LEU A 326 -16.98 -2.17 2.49
CA LEU A 326 -16.08 -2.49 3.61
C LEU A 326 -14.83 -1.63 3.45
N ILE A 327 -14.38 -1.03 4.54
CA ILE A 327 -13.14 -0.25 4.58
C ILE A 327 -12.02 -1.16 5.06
N ASP A 328 -10.95 -1.26 4.26
CA ASP A 328 -9.73 -2.00 4.57
C ASP A 328 -9.98 -3.43 5.05
N PRO A 329 -10.74 -4.27 4.29
CA PRO A 329 -11.04 -5.64 4.73
C PRO A 329 -9.79 -6.51 4.94
N TYR A 330 -8.66 -6.11 4.35
CA TYR A 330 -7.34 -6.72 4.52
C TYR A 330 -6.29 -5.78 5.14
N GLY A 331 -6.74 -4.69 5.77
CA GLY A 331 -5.87 -3.73 6.47
C GLY A 331 -5.20 -4.32 7.71
N LEU A 332 -4.56 -3.47 8.54
CA LEU A 332 -3.72 -3.93 9.65
C LEU A 332 -4.44 -4.73 10.75
N ASN A 333 -5.78 -4.76 10.74
CA ASN A 333 -6.57 -5.65 11.60
C ASN A 333 -6.66 -7.09 11.07
N TYR A 334 -6.27 -7.33 9.81
CA TYR A 334 -6.26 -8.64 9.19
C TYR A 334 -5.02 -9.45 9.65
N PRO A 335 -5.15 -10.70 10.13
CA PRO A 335 -4.06 -11.44 10.77
C PRO A 335 -2.77 -11.62 9.97
N TYR A 336 -2.86 -11.57 8.64
CA TYR A 336 -1.71 -11.72 7.73
C TYR A 336 -1.23 -10.39 7.14
N SER A 337 -1.77 -9.27 7.61
CA SER A 337 -1.45 -7.93 7.19
C SER A 337 -0.44 -7.29 8.14
N THR A 338 0.58 -6.65 7.58
CA THR A 338 1.61 -5.89 8.27
C THR A 338 1.80 -4.56 7.56
N VAL A 339 2.45 -3.60 8.23
CA VAL A 339 2.82 -2.32 7.60
C VAL A 339 3.75 -2.47 6.40
N GLN A 340 4.41 -3.63 6.23
CA GLN A 340 5.28 -3.90 5.09
C GLN A 340 4.51 -4.44 3.87
N ASN A 341 3.50 -5.27 4.12
CA ASN A 341 2.84 -6.02 3.06
C ASN A 341 1.46 -5.47 2.70
N TYR A 342 0.93 -4.54 3.50
CA TYR A 342 -0.31 -3.86 3.23
C TYR A 342 -0.06 -2.41 2.86
N ASP A 343 -0.65 -1.98 1.75
CA ASP A 343 -0.61 -0.60 1.32
C ASP A 343 -1.42 0.28 2.28
N THR A 344 -0.73 0.87 3.24
CA THR A 344 -1.30 1.88 4.14
C THR A 344 -1.39 3.26 3.48
N SER A 345 -1.04 3.40 2.18
CA SER A 345 -1.06 4.64 1.41
C SER A 345 -2.46 5.20 1.17
N ARG A 346 -3.51 4.41 1.35
CA ARG A 346 -4.91 4.84 1.19
C ARG A 346 -5.83 3.74 1.71
N PRO A 347 -7.11 4.04 1.98
CA PRO A 347 -8.07 2.98 2.23
C PRO A 347 -8.44 2.25 0.93
N TYR A 348 -8.74 0.96 1.08
CA TYR A 348 -9.20 0.04 0.07
C TYR A 348 -10.64 -0.37 0.36
N TYR A 349 -11.49 -0.28 -0.66
CA TYR A 349 -12.92 -0.52 -0.51
C TYR A 349 -13.37 -1.78 -1.25
N MET A 350 -14.08 -2.66 -0.55
CA MET A 350 -14.81 -3.77 -1.17
C MET A 350 -16.28 -3.40 -1.23
N GLU A 351 -16.78 -3.10 -2.44
CA GLU A 351 -18.18 -2.76 -2.66
C GLU A 351 -19.03 -4.02 -2.85
N ILE A 352 -20.15 -4.07 -2.12
CA ILE A 352 -21.10 -5.18 -2.11
C ILE A 352 -22.49 -4.60 -2.37
N ASP A 353 -23.07 -4.95 -3.52
CA ASP A 353 -24.39 -4.52 -3.93
C ASP A 353 -25.44 -5.53 -3.45
N VAL A 354 -26.30 -5.06 -2.54
CA VAL A 354 -27.41 -5.79 -1.92
C VAL A 354 -28.75 -5.16 -2.30
N THR A 355 -28.81 -4.40 -3.40
CA THR A 355 -30.04 -3.80 -3.92
C THR A 355 -31.12 -4.87 -4.10
N ASP A 356 -30.73 -6.05 -4.60
CA ASP A 356 -31.53 -7.28 -4.59
C ASP A 356 -30.91 -8.29 -3.62
N PRO A 357 -31.53 -8.54 -2.45
CA PRO A 357 -31.03 -9.48 -1.44
C PRO A 357 -30.88 -10.93 -1.94
N GLU A 358 -31.55 -11.32 -3.04
CA GLU A 358 -31.38 -12.65 -3.64
C GLU A 358 -30.34 -12.67 -4.76
N ARG A 359 -29.82 -11.51 -5.17
CA ARG A 359 -28.83 -11.35 -6.24
C ARG A 359 -27.66 -10.48 -5.83
N VAL A 360 -27.05 -10.82 -4.70
CA VAL A 360 -25.92 -10.04 -4.15
C VAL A 360 -24.68 -10.24 -5.00
N VAL A 361 -23.97 -9.14 -5.26
CA VAL A 361 -22.68 -9.16 -5.95
C VAL A 361 -21.62 -8.37 -5.19
N ILE A 362 -20.36 -8.74 -5.40
CA ILE A 362 -19.20 -7.94 -5.02
C ILE A 362 -18.62 -7.39 -6.31
N HIS A 363 -18.44 -6.07 -6.40
CA HIS A 363 -17.83 -5.42 -7.55
C HIS A 363 -16.32 -5.64 -7.59
N LYS A 364 -15.71 -5.41 -8.75
CA LYS A 364 -14.27 -5.58 -8.90
C LYS A 364 -13.54 -4.56 -8.04
N MET A 365 -12.66 -5.02 -7.18
CA MET A 365 -11.67 -4.15 -6.54
C MET A 365 -10.59 -3.82 -7.59
N GLU A 366 -10.83 -2.82 -8.44
CA GLU A 366 -9.95 -2.41 -9.56
C GLU A 366 -8.52 -2.10 -9.09
N ASP A 367 -8.44 -1.50 -7.91
CA ASP A 367 -7.19 -1.14 -7.26
C ASP A 367 -6.58 -2.25 -6.38
N GLY A 368 -7.19 -3.44 -6.39
CA GLY A 368 -6.82 -4.56 -5.55
C GLY A 368 -7.28 -4.39 -4.11
N CYS A 369 -6.84 -5.28 -3.22
CA CYS A 369 -7.27 -5.29 -1.82
C CYS A 369 -6.29 -4.64 -0.83
N GLY A 370 -5.24 -3.97 -1.34
CA GLY A 370 -4.19 -3.33 -0.55
C GLY A 370 -3.16 -4.29 0.04
N LEU A 371 -3.53 -5.54 0.30
CA LEU A 371 -2.60 -6.58 0.73
C LEU A 371 -1.81 -7.13 -0.46
N VAL A 372 -0.50 -7.20 -0.31
CA VAL A 372 0.46 -7.72 -1.30
C VAL A 372 1.26 -8.84 -0.65
N PHE A 373 1.23 -10.02 -1.27
CA PHE A 373 2.20 -11.08 -0.98
C PHE A 373 3.31 -11.06 -2.04
N ASN A 374 4.22 -12.04 -2.03
CA ASN A 374 5.24 -12.22 -3.08
C ASN A 374 4.68 -12.49 -4.50
N VAL A 375 3.39 -12.27 -4.71
CA VAL A 375 2.63 -12.47 -5.95
C VAL A 375 1.98 -11.16 -6.46
N GLY A 376 2.33 -10.01 -5.87
CA GLY A 376 1.89 -8.69 -6.31
C GLY A 376 0.42 -8.37 -5.97
N LYS A 377 -0.17 -7.47 -6.76
CA LYS A 377 -1.53 -6.94 -6.62
C LYS A 377 -2.58 -8.04 -6.81
N MET A 378 -3.45 -8.19 -5.81
CA MET A 378 -4.56 -9.13 -5.82
C MET A 378 -5.88 -8.41 -6.11
N LEU A 379 -6.52 -8.73 -7.24
CA LEU A 379 -7.86 -8.24 -7.58
C LEU A 379 -8.91 -9.24 -7.09
N LEU A 380 -9.93 -8.73 -6.40
CA LEU A 380 -11.04 -9.53 -5.86
C LEU A 380 -12.34 -9.17 -6.57
N TRP A 381 -13.14 -10.17 -6.91
CA TRP A 381 -14.40 -9.97 -7.63
C TRP A 381 -15.39 -11.11 -7.40
N SER A 382 -16.69 -10.84 -7.41
CA SER A 382 -17.69 -11.90 -7.57
C SER A 382 -17.77 -12.35 -9.03
N ARG A 383 -17.91 -13.66 -9.27
CA ARG A 383 -17.99 -14.20 -10.64
C ARG A 383 -19.27 -13.78 -11.35
N ALA A 384 -20.36 -13.57 -10.60
CA ALA A 384 -21.62 -13.10 -11.15
C ALA A 384 -21.45 -11.72 -11.81
N ASP A 385 -20.93 -10.74 -11.06
CA ASP A 385 -20.69 -9.39 -11.57
C ASP A 385 -19.65 -9.38 -12.70
N ARG A 386 -18.59 -10.18 -12.55
CA ARG A 386 -17.59 -10.38 -13.60
C ARG A 386 -18.20 -10.82 -14.92
N TYR A 387 -18.96 -11.90 -14.90
CA TYR A 387 -19.48 -12.48 -16.13
C TYR A 387 -20.48 -11.57 -16.84
N ILE A 388 -21.24 -10.77 -16.08
CA ILE A 388 -22.16 -9.79 -16.64
C ILE A 388 -21.37 -8.60 -17.21
N THR A 389 -20.45 -8.03 -16.44
CA THR A 389 -19.67 -6.84 -16.80
C THR A 389 -18.75 -7.08 -17.99
N GLU A 390 -18.09 -8.24 -18.05
CA GLU A 390 -17.23 -8.64 -19.19
C GLU A 390 -18.04 -9.15 -20.39
N GLY A 391 -19.38 -9.22 -20.30
CA GLY A 391 -20.23 -9.73 -21.38
C GLY A 391 -20.06 -11.22 -21.67
N LEU A 392 -19.51 -11.99 -20.73
CA LEU A 392 -19.26 -13.43 -20.87
C LEU A 392 -20.53 -14.26 -20.68
N LYS A 393 -21.50 -13.76 -19.89
CA LYS A 393 -22.78 -14.40 -19.59
C LYS A 393 -23.91 -13.41 -19.46
N THR A 394 -25.11 -13.85 -19.78
CA THR A 394 -26.35 -13.15 -19.47
C THR A 394 -26.71 -13.30 -17.99
N LYS A 395 -27.55 -12.39 -17.46
CA LYS A 395 -28.08 -12.50 -16.08
C LYS A 395 -28.79 -13.83 -15.83
N GLN A 396 -29.48 -14.37 -16.84
CA GLN A 396 -30.17 -15.65 -16.75
C GLN A 396 -29.18 -16.81 -16.64
N GLU A 397 -28.13 -16.85 -17.45
CA GLU A 397 -27.10 -17.89 -17.33
C GLU A 397 -26.39 -17.84 -15.97
N VAL A 398 -26.13 -16.64 -15.43
CA VAL A 398 -25.52 -16.47 -14.09
C VAL A 398 -26.45 -17.01 -12.99
N GLU A 399 -27.76 -16.79 -13.11
CA GLU A 399 -28.77 -17.36 -12.21
C GLU A 399 -28.78 -18.90 -12.28
N GLU A 400 -28.78 -19.47 -13.49
CA GLU A 400 -28.72 -20.94 -13.72
C GLU A 400 -27.42 -21.55 -13.17
N MET A 401 -26.33 -20.80 -13.16
CA MET A 401 -25.04 -21.20 -12.58
C MET A 401 -24.98 -21.06 -11.06
N ASN A 402 -26.00 -20.46 -10.42
CA ASN A 402 -26.07 -20.21 -8.97
C ASN A 402 -24.83 -19.46 -8.45
N LEU A 403 -24.48 -18.33 -9.09
CA LEU A 403 -23.30 -17.52 -8.74
C LEU A 403 -23.60 -16.27 -7.92
N TYR A 404 -24.87 -15.88 -7.78
CA TYR A 404 -25.22 -14.75 -6.93
C TYR A 404 -25.07 -15.09 -5.45
N GLY A 405 -24.60 -14.12 -4.67
CA GLY A 405 -24.70 -14.17 -3.23
C GLY A 405 -26.14 -13.91 -2.77
N LYS A 406 -26.38 -14.13 -1.47
CA LYS A 406 -27.67 -13.84 -0.83
C LYS A 406 -27.47 -13.10 0.46
N CYS A 407 -28.40 -12.21 0.78
CA CYS A 407 -28.50 -11.51 2.05
C CYS A 407 -29.77 -11.96 2.78
N ASN A 408 -29.62 -12.58 3.95
CA ASN A 408 -30.72 -12.93 4.84
C ASN A 408 -30.58 -12.14 6.16
N GLY A 409 -31.43 -11.14 6.33
CA GLY A 409 -31.35 -10.18 7.43
C GLY A 409 -30.06 -9.37 7.38
N LYS A 410 -29.13 -9.73 8.27
CA LYS A 410 -27.79 -9.13 8.36
C LYS A 410 -26.71 -9.92 7.63
N VAL A 411 -27.00 -11.16 7.24
CA VAL A 411 -25.98 -12.13 6.86
C VAL A 411 -25.91 -12.25 5.35
N ILE A 412 -24.75 -11.92 4.78
CA ILE A 412 -24.43 -12.12 3.38
C ILE A 412 -23.55 -13.35 3.24
N THR A 413 -23.91 -14.24 2.31
CA THR A 413 -23.11 -15.41 1.94
C THR A 413 -23.05 -15.58 0.43
N PHE A 414 -22.02 -16.27 -0.04
CA PHE A 414 -21.86 -16.62 -1.45
C PHE A 414 -21.81 -18.14 -1.65
N PRO A 415 -22.38 -18.67 -2.73
CA PRO A 415 -22.24 -20.08 -3.09
C PRO A 415 -20.79 -20.49 -3.30
N ASN A 416 -20.53 -21.80 -3.23
CA ASN A 416 -19.20 -22.35 -3.43
C ASN A 416 -18.66 -22.00 -4.81
N GLY A 417 -17.44 -21.47 -4.85
CA GLY A 417 -16.79 -21.08 -6.09
C GLY A 417 -17.39 -19.85 -6.75
N ALA A 418 -18.28 -19.08 -6.10
CA ALA A 418 -18.93 -17.90 -6.68
C ALA A 418 -18.04 -16.64 -6.68
N LEU A 419 -16.91 -16.67 -5.98
CA LEU A 419 -15.94 -15.58 -5.95
C LEU A 419 -14.73 -15.90 -6.83
N CYS A 420 -13.91 -14.90 -7.13
CA CYS A 420 -12.66 -15.09 -7.86
C CYS A 420 -11.59 -14.07 -7.46
N ILE A 421 -10.34 -14.49 -7.65
CA ILE A 421 -9.12 -13.73 -7.37
C ILE A 421 -8.18 -13.75 -8.58
N ASN A 422 -7.47 -12.66 -8.84
CA ASN A 422 -6.45 -12.55 -9.89
C ASN A 422 -5.17 -11.94 -9.32
N PHE A 423 -4.03 -12.52 -9.68
CA PHE A 423 -2.68 -12.07 -9.32
C PHE A 423 -2.06 -11.40 -10.55
N ILE A 424 -2.52 -10.19 -10.84
CA ILE A 424 -2.35 -9.57 -12.16
C ILE A 424 -0.87 -9.36 -12.54
N ASP A 425 -0.01 -9.15 -11.54
CA ASP A 425 1.44 -8.95 -11.72
C ASP A 425 2.20 -10.25 -12.01
N VAL A 426 1.62 -11.41 -11.68
CA VAL A 426 2.21 -12.73 -12.00
C VAL A 426 1.67 -13.21 -13.33
N ARG A 427 0.35 -13.27 -13.44
CA ARG A 427 -0.36 -13.71 -14.63
C ARG A 427 -1.80 -13.24 -14.54
N ASP A 428 -2.27 -12.55 -15.58
CA ASP A 428 -3.65 -12.12 -15.71
C ASP A 428 -4.60 -13.32 -15.97
N VAL A 429 -4.88 -14.07 -14.90
CA VAL A 429 -5.77 -15.22 -14.87
C VAL A 429 -6.59 -15.15 -13.59
N TRP A 430 -7.90 -15.32 -13.76
CA TRP A 430 -8.84 -15.41 -12.65
C TRP A 430 -8.98 -16.84 -12.16
N TYR A 431 -8.70 -17.03 -10.88
CA TYR A 431 -8.85 -18.28 -10.15
C TYR A 431 -10.13 -18.25 -9.33
N LYS A 432 -10.80 -19.39 -9.18
CA LYS A 432 -12.00 -19.45 -8.33
C LYS A 432 -11.60 -19.33 -6.86
N ALA A 433 -12.47 -18.67 -6.12
CA ALA A 433 -12.39 -18.52 -4.68
C ALA A 433 -13.73 -18.88 -4.03
N ASN A 434 -13.76 -18.89 -2.70
CA ASN A 434 -14.86 -19.37 -1.88
C ASN A 434 -15.22 -20.83 -2.17
N LEU A 435 -14.22 -21.69 -2.43
CA LEU A 435 -14.45 -23.08 -2.86
C LEU A 435 -15.23 -23.92 -1.84
N LYS A 436 -15.09 -23.61 -0.55
CA LYS A 436 -15.78 -24.27 0.56
C LYS A 436 -17.00 -23.51 1.06
N GLY A 437 -17.29 -22.32 0.51
CA GLY A 437 -18.39 -21.47 0.98
C GLY A 437 -18.05 -20.71 2.27
N SER A 438 -16.76 -20.39 2.48
CA SER A 438 -16.25 -19.76 3.70
C SER A 438 -16.66 -18.29 3.86
N PHE A 439 -16.90 -17.57 2.75
CA PHE A 439 -17.27 -16.16 2.78
C PHE A 439 -18.53 -15.94 3.59
N LYS A 440 -18.44 -15.04 4.56
CA LYS A 440 -19.57 -14.57 5.33
C LYS A 440 -19.36 -13.13 5.75
N LEU A 441 -20.37 -12.30 5.55
CA LEU A 441 -20.40 -10.95 6.12
C LEU A 441 -21.63 -10.82 6.99
N VAL A 442 -21.46 -10.33 8.21
CA VAL A 442 -22.57 -10.00 9.13
C VAL A 442 -22.60 -8.50 9.31
N LEU A 443 -23.54 -7.84 8.64
CA LEU A 443 -23.72 -6.39 8.69
C LEU A 443 -24.19 -5.92 10.07
N PRO A 444 -23.88 -4.67 10.47
CA PRO A 444 -24.41 -4.08 11.70
C PRO A 444 -25.92 -3.83 11.63
N VAL A 445 -26.45 -3.62 10.42
CA VAL A 445 -27.87 -3.33 10.14
C VAL A 445 -28.55 -4.52 9.46
N ASP A 446 -29.85 -4.68 9.71
CA ASP A 446 -30.68 -5.68 9.05
C ASP A 446 -31.26 -5.11 7.76
N VAL A 447 -30.81 -5.64 6.62
CA VAL A 447 -31.19 -5.17 5.28
C VAL A 447 -32.65 -5.52 4.95
N THR A 448 -33.22 -6.51 5.64
CA THR A 448 -34.61 -6.97 5.47
C THR A 448 -35.58 -6.27 6.41
N ALA A 449 -35.09 -5.61 7.47
CA ALA A 449 -35.93 -4.85 8.40
C ALA A 449 -36.64 -3.66 7.73
N ASP A 450 -36.09 -3.15 6.62
CA ASP A 450 -36.69 -2.08 5.80
C ASP A 450 -37.72 -2.57 4.76
N ILE A 451 -38.21 -3.81 4.86
CA ILE A 451 -39.42 -4.24 4.12
C ILE A 451 -40.71 -3.69 4.80
N SER A 452 -40.57 -2.87 5.85
CA SER A 452 -41.63 -1.91 6.19
C SER A 452 -41.51 -0.70 5.26
N ALA A 453 -42.40 -0.64 4.27
CA ALA A 453 -42.51 0.42 3.27
C ALA A 453 -42.13 1.78 3.87
N VAL A 454 -41.08 2.40 3.32
CA VAL A 454 -40.77 3.81 3.56
C VAL A 454 -42.05 4.60 3.30
N ASP A 455 -42.62 5.16 4.37
CA ASP A 455 -43.94 5.80 4.39
C ASP A 455 -43.89 7.17 3.69
N ASN A 456 -43.56 7.18 2.40
CA ASN A 456 -43.69 8.36 1.51
C ASN A 456 -45.15 8.73 1.26
N ASP A 457 -46.10 7.91 1.73
CA ASP A 457 -47.53 8.21 1.62
C ASP A 457 -47.95 9.38 2.51
N ASN A 458 -47.28 9.62 3.64
CA ASN A 458 -47.66 10.71 4.56
C ASN A 458 -47.16 12.10 4.12
N THR A 459 -46.14 12.17 3.25
CA THR A 459 -45.59 13.42 2.67
C THR A 459 -46.06 13.68 1.24
N SER A 460 -46.64 12.67 0.57
CA SER A 460 -47.22 12.83 -0.77
C SER A 460 -48.42 13.78 -0.77
N PRO A 461 -48.65 14.55 -1.86
CA PRO A 461 -49.82 15.40 -2.00
C PRO A 461 -51.12 14.60 -1.89
N ILE A 462 -52.12 15.18 -1.23
CA ILE A 462 -53.46 14.59 -1.12
C ILE A 462 -54.24 14.90 -2.40
N GLU A 463 -54.77 13.86 -3.04
CA GLU A 463 -55.67 13.97 -4.19
C GLU A 463 -57.06 13.40 -3.84
N PHE A 464 -58.12 13.96 -4.43
CA PHE A 464 -59.49 13.47 -4.26
C PHE A 464 -60.05 12.98 -5.59
N PHE A 465 -60.82 11.89 -5.55
CA PHE A 465 -61.50 11.32 -6.71
C PHE A 465 -62.97 11.01 -6.38
N THR A 466 -63.85 11.08 -7.38
CA THR A 466 -65.22 10.54 -7.26
C THR A 466 -65.21 9.01 -7.18
N LEU A 467 -66.34 8.39 -6.84
CA LEU A 467 -66.44 6.92 -6.78
C LEU A 467 -66.26 6.26 -8.16
N GLU A 468 -66.43 7.03 -9.23
CA GLU A 468 -66.21 6.64 -10.64
C GLU A 468 -64.76 6.89 -11.09
N GLY A 469 -63.89 7.40 -10.21
CA GLY A 469 -62.45 7.56 -10.47
C GLY A 469 -62.05 8.88 -11.13
N MET A 470 -62.93 9.88 -11.22
CA MET A 470 -62.58 11.21 -11.75
C MET A 470 -61.91 12.06 -10.68
N LYS A 471 -60.77 12.70 -10.99
CA LYS A 471 -60.05 13.60 -10.08
C LYS A 471 -60.86 14.88 -9.82
N VAL A 472 -60.88 15.34 -8.56
CA VAL A 472 -61.58 16.54 -8.10
C VAL A 472 -60.62 17.41 -7.31
N GLU A 473 -60.53 18.69 -7.66
CA GLU A 473 -59.71 19.66 -6.92
C GLU A 473 -60.29 19.92 -5.53
N LYS A 474 -59.40 20.10 -4.54
CA LYS A 474 -59.77 20.24 -3.12
C LYS A 474 -60.75 21.40 -2.90
N GLU A 475 -60.58 22.49 -3.63
CA GLU A 475 -61.39 23.71 -3.56
C GLU A 475 -62.79 23.52 -4.18
N SER A 476 -63.00 22.44 -4.93
CA SER A 476 -64.25 22.12 -5.64
C SER A 476 -65.05 20.99 -4.98
N LEU A 477 -64.62 20.49 -3.82
CA LEU A 477 -65.31 19.44 -3.09
C LEU A 477 -66.67 19.92 -2.56
N LYS A 478 -67.73 19.15 -2.83
CA LYS A 478 -69.07 19.35 -2.26
C LYS A 478 -69.34 18.26 -1.21
N PRO A 479 -70.34 18.42 -0.32
CA PRO A 479 -70.71 17.36 0.61
C PRO A 479 -71.02 16.04 -0.12
N GLY A 480 -70.34 14.95 0.25
CA GLY A 480 -70.39 13.68 -0.48
C GLY A 480 -69.30 12.67 -0.10
N ILE A 481 -69.32 11.49 -0.72
CA ILE A 481 -68.32 10.44 -0.53
C ILE A 481 -67.27 10.53 -1.64
N TYR A 482 -66.00 10.56 -1.26
CA TYR A 482 -64.85 10.64 -2.18
C TYR A 482 -63.79 9.61 -1.83
N ILE A 483 -62.91 9.31 -2.80
CA ILE A 483 -61.66 8.58 -2.56
C ILE A 483 -60.55 9.60 -2.31
N LYS A 484 -59.98 9.61 -1.11
CA LYS A 484 -58.77 10.35 -0.76
C LYS A 484 -57.56 9.46 -1.05
N LYS A 485 -56.70 9.88 -1.94
CA LYS A 485 -55.41 9.22 -2.25
C LYS A 485 -54.26 10.06 -1.71
N GLN A 486 -53.30 9.41 -1.06
CA GLN A 486 -52.05 10.04 -0.64
C GLN A 486 -50.92 9.03 -0.85
N GLY A 487 -50.06 9.29 -1.83
CA GLY A 487 -49.08 8.31 -2.33
C GLY A 487 -49.77 7.05 -2.88
N SER A 488 -49.42 5.88 -2.33
CA SER A 488 -49.97 4.57 -2.68
C SER A 488 -51.26 4.20 -1.92
N LYS A 489 -51.58 4.89 -0.82
CA LYS A 489 -52.80 4.67 -0.02
C LYS A 489 -54.03 5.39 -0.60
N GLY A 490 -55.14 4.66 -0.71
CA GLY A 490 -56.47 5.21 -1.05
C GLY A 490 -57.50 4.86 0.03
N SER A 491 -58.33 5.82 0.45
CA SER A 491 -59.38 5.62 1.46
C SER A 491 -60.68 6.35 1.09
N LYS A 492 -61.83 5.81 1.47
CA LYS A 492 -63.13 6.50 1.34
C LYS A 492 -63.28 7.51 2.46
N VAL A 493 -63.58 8.76 2.10
CA VAL A 493 -63.81 9.85 3.04
C VAL A 493 -65.16 10.49 2.77
N ILE A 494 -65.83 10.95 3.83
CA ILE A 494 -67.05 11.75 3.75
C ILE A 494 -66.64 13.21 3.91
N ILE A 495 -66.87 14.02 2.89
CA ILE A 495 -66.79 15.48 2.98
C ILE A 495 -68.17 15.96 3.44
N LYS A 496 -68.21 16.75 4.51
CA LYS A 496 -69.44 17.26 5.12
C LYS A 496 -69.79 18.66 4.63
#